data_AF-A0A7U7GDA8-F1
#
_entry.id   AF-A0A7U7GDA8-F1
#
_cell.length_a   1.000
_cell.length_b   1.000
_cell.length_c   1.000
_cell.angle_alpha   90.00
_cell.angle_beta   90.00
_cell.angle_gamma   90.00
#
_symmetry.space_group_name_H-M   'P 1'
#
loop_
_entity.id
_entity.type
_entity.pdbx_description
1 polymer ?
#
loop_
_entity_poly.entity_id
_entity_poly.type
_entity_poly.pdbx_seq_one_letter_code
_entity_poly.pdbx_strand_id
1 'polypeptide(L)'
;MMPSDTGAPGGKRTGQRVSHYIVSEGRFESVAQRLLATGFKLSWQSPAGGRAAAPQSKIKYSCAKCGQNAWAKPDAHLVCGDCGLSMNTAAR
;
A
#
# COMPACT_ATOMS: atom_id res chain seq x y z
N MET A 1 -8.52 -16.99 -20.54
CA MET A 1 -8.23 -15.91 -21.50
C MET A 1 -7.15 -16.37 -22.45
N MET A 2 -7.19 -15.91 -23.71
CA MET A 2 -6.24 -16.30 -24.75
C MET A 2 -5.78 -15.07 -25.56
N PRO A 3 -4.48 -14.93 -25.86
CA PRO A 3 -3.97 -13.86 -26.73
C PRO A 3 -4.45 -14.02 -28.17
N SER A 4 -4.82 -12.90 -28.80
CA SER A 4 -5.21 -12.84 -30.22
C SER A 4 -5.03 -11.42 -30.76
N ASP A 5 -4.46 -11.28 -31.96
CA ASP A 5 -4.32 -10.00 -32.65
C ASP A 5 -5.67 -9.37 -33.05
N THR A 6 -6.68 -10.19 -33.34
CA THR A 6 -8.04 -9.74 -33.63
C THR A 6 -8.91 -9.57 -32.39
N GLY A 7 -8.45 -10.05 -31.22
CA GLY A 7 -9.30 -10.12 -30.03
C GLY A 7 -10.45 -11.13 -30.14
N ALA A 8 -10.38 -12.06 -31.10
CA ALA A 8 -11.35 -13.13 -31.31
C ALA A 8 -10.62 -14.48 -31.57
N PRO A 9 -11.32 -15.62 -31.47
CA PRO A 9 -10.75 -16.92 -31.86
C PRO A 9 -10.22 -16.92 -33.30
N GLY A 10 -9.10 -17.61 -33.53
CA GLY A 10 -8.49 -17.75 -34.86
C GLY A 10 -7.47 -16.67 -35.25
N GLY A 11 -7.29 -15.62 -34.44
CA GLY A 11 -6.23 -14.63 -34.63
C GLY A 11 -4.83 -15.15 -34.26
N LYS A 12 -3.79 -14.42 -34.68
CA LYS A 12 -2.41 -14.71 -34.35
C LYS A 12 -2.16 -14.46 -32.87
N ARG A 13 -1.40 -15.35 -32.25
CA ARG A 13 -1.10 -15.27 -30.81
C ARG A 13 0.02 -14.27 -30.48
N THR A 14 0.78 -13.83 -31.48
CA THR A 14 1.99 -13.02 -31.33
C THR A 14 2.09 -11.96 -32.44
N GLY A 15 2.68 -10.81 -32.14
CA GLY A 15 2.86 -9.69 -33.07
C GLY A 15 3.00 -8.35 -32.34
N GLN A 16 3.22 -7.26 -33.07
CA GLN A 16 3.38 -5.91 -32.49
C GLN A 16 2.08 -5.35 -31.89
N ARG A 17 0.91 -5.82 -32.35
CA ARG A 17 -0.41 -5.46 -31.81
C ARG A 17 -1.17 -6.74 -31.51
N VAL A 18 -1.23 -7.11 -30.24
CA VAL A 18 -1.94 -8.30 -29.76
C VAL A 18 -2.82 -7.91 -28.59
N SER A 19 -4.08 -8.33 -28.64
CA SER A 19 -5.05 -8.20 -27.55
C SER A 19 -5.33 -9.59 -26.96
N HIS A 20 -6.51 -9.79 -26.40
CA HIS A 20 -6.97 -11.04 -25.82
C HIS A 20 -8.48 -11.20 -25.96
N TYR A 21 -8.95 -12.43 -25.83
CA TYR A 21 -10.35 -12.75 -25.63
C TYR A 21 -10.53 -13.67 -24.41
N ILE A 22 -11.72 -13.65 -23.84
CA ILE A 22 -12.11 -14.58 -22.77
C ILE A 22 -12.53 -15.89 -23.43
N VAL A 23 -11.94 -17.00 -22.97
CA VAL A 23 -12.31 -18.34 -23.45
C VAL A 23 -13.53 -18.76 -22.64
N SER A 24 -14.59 -19.18 -23.35
CA SER A 24 -15.80 -19.73 -22.74
C SER A 24 -15.46 -20.98 -21.92
N GLU A 25 -16.08 -21.09 -20.75
CA GLU A 25 -15.88 -22.16 -19.77
C GLU A 25 -14.42 -22.28 -19.28
N GLY A 26 -13.61 -21.24 -19.47
CA GLY A 26 -12.24 -21.20 -19.00
C GLY A 26 -12.14 -20.76 -17.53
N ARG A 27 -11.05 -21.15 -16.85
CA ARG A 27 -10.78 -20.79 -15.44
C ARG A 27 -10.94 -19.29 -15.13
N PHE A 28 -10.56 -18.43 -16.07
CA PHE A 28 -10.70 -16.98 -15.89
C PHE A 28 -12.16 -16.57 -15.75
N GLU A 29 -13.04 -17.08 -16.63
CA GLU A 29 -14.46 -16.76 -16.60
C GLU A 29 -15.09 -17.21 -15.29
N SER A 30 -14.85 -18.46 -14.87
CA SER A 30 -15.42 -19.01 -13.62
C SER A 30 -14.99 -18.21 -12.38
N VAL A 31 -13.71 -17.84 -12.28
CA VAL A 31 -13.21 -17.05 -11.14
C VAL A 31 -13.71 -15.62 -11.19
N ALA A 32 -13.77 -15.01 -12.38
CA ALA A 32 -14.31 -13.66 -12.54
C ALA A 32 -15.79 -13.60 -12.16
N GLN A 33 -16.60 -14.58 -12.58
CA GLN A 33 -18.01 -14.70 -12.16
C GLN A 33 -18.13 -14.80 -10.64
N ARG A 34 -17.30 -15.62 -9.98
CA ARG A 34 -17.28 -15.73 -8.51
C ARG A 34 -16.93 -14.41 -7.83
N LEU A 35 -15.94 -13.68 -8.35
CA LEU A 35 -15.55 -12.37 -7.82
C LEU A 35 -16.67 -11.34 -7.99
N LEU A 36 -17.30 -11.29 -9.17
CA LEU A 36 -18.41 -10.38 -9.43
C LEU A 36 -19.62 -10.69 -8.54
N ALA A 37 -19.88 -11.97 -8.25
CA ALA A 37 -20.94 -12.41 -7.34
C ALA A 37 -20.73 -11.93 -5.89
N THR A 38 -19.51 -11.56 -5.47
CA THR A 38 -19.28 -10.96 -4.14
C THR A 38 -19.69 -9.49 -4.07
N GLY A 39 -20.21 -8.91 -5.17
CA GLY A 39 -20.48 -7.48 -5.28
C GLY A 39 -19.23 -6.63 -5.51
N PHE A 40 -18.11 -7.24 -5.93
CA PHE A 40 -16.90 -6.50 -6.27
C PHE A 40 -17.16 -5.49 -7.38
N LYS A 41 -16.76 -4.24 -7.17
CA LYS A 41 -16.84 -3.16 -8.16
C LYS A 41 -15.47 -2.52 -8.29
N LEU A 42 -14.95 -2.46 -9.52
CA LEU A 42 -13.72 -1.73 -9.79
C LEU A 42 -14.04 -0.23 -9.86
N SER A 43 -13.60 0.54 -8.86
CA SER A 43 -13.62 1.99 -8.95
C SER A 43 -12.50 2.46 -9.87
N TRP A 44 -12.88 3.00 -11.03
CA TRP A 44 -11.94 3.66 -11.95
C TRP A 44 -11.44 5.02 -11.44
N GLN A 45 -12.02 5.48 -10.33
CA GLN A 45 -11.63 6.70 -9.65
C GLN A 45 -10.68 6.34 -8.51
N SER A 46 -9.56 7.05 -8.43
CA SER A 46 -8.81 7.10 -7.18
C SER A 46 -9.64 7.86 -6.15
N PRO A 47 -9.61 7.50 -4.85
CA PRO A 47 -10.24 8.30 -3.82
C PRO A 47 -9.77 9.76 -3.98
N ALA A 48 -10.70 10.71 -4.02
CA ALA A 48 -10.40 12.13 -4.25
C ALA A 48 -9.59 12.78 -3.11
N GLY A 49 -9.25 12.03 -2.07
CA GLY A 49 -8.34 12.44 -1.01
C GLY A 49 -7.07 11.62 -1.08
N GLY A 50 -5.91 12.29 -1.10
CA GLY A 50 -4.63 11.64 -0.87
C GLY A 50 -4.64 10.83 0.43
N ARG A 51 -3.67 9.93 0.60
CA ARG A 51 -3.53 9.08 1.79
C ARG A 51 -3.81 9.90 3.05
N ALA A 52 -4.73 9.43 3.89
CA ALA A 52 -4.97 10.04 5.18
C ALA A 52 -3.62 10.27 5.88
N ALA A 53 -3.42 11.46 6.45
CA ALA A 53 -2.20 11.77 7.17
C ALA A 53 -1.98 10.69 8.23
N ALA A 54 -0.78 10.11 8.26
CA ALA A 54 -0.45 9.10 9.26
C ALA A 54 -0.64 9.70 10.67
N PRO A 55 -1.20 8.93 11.62
CA PRO A 55 -1.37 9.43 12.98
C PRO A 55 -0.03 9.87 13.55
N GLN A 56 -0.02 11.04 14.18
CA GLN A 56 1.17 11.60 14.82
C GLN A 56 1.43 10.84 16.14
N SER A 57 2.05 9.68 16.03
CA SER A 57 2.27 8.73 17.14
C SER A 57 3.60 8.93 17.86
N LYS A 58 4.37 9.96 17.50
CA LYS A 58 5.69 10.23 18.06
C LYS A 58 5.61 11.38 19.07
N ILE A 59 6.14 11.16 20.26
CA ILE A 59 6.31 12.20 21.29
C ILE A 59 7.78 12.59 21.42
N LYS A 60 8.02 13.79 21.96
CA LYS A 60 9.35 14.35 22.15
C LYS A 60 9.96 13.87 23.47
N TYR A 61 11.20 13.43 23.39
CA TYR A 61 12.07 13.15 24.52
C TYR A 61 13.19 14.18 24.57
N SER A 62 13.55 14.62 25.76
CA SER A 62 14.62 15.61 25.96
C SER A 62 15.67 15.09 26.95
N CYS A 63 16.95 15.33 26.64
CA CYS A 63 18.04 15.04 27.57
C CYS A 63 18.15 16.16 28.61
N ALA A 64 18.08 15.82 29.90
CA ALA A 64 18.14 16.79 30.99
C ALA A 64 19.47 17.56 31.11
N LYS A 65 20.57 17.03 30.54
CA LYS A 65 21.90 17.65 30.62
C LYS A 65 22.22 18.57 29.44
N CYS A 66 22.05 18.08 28.22
CA CYS A 66 22.45 18.82 27.00
C CYS A 66 21.27 19.38 26.20
N GLY A 67 20.03 19.08 26.58
CA GLY A 67 18.83 19.59 25.87
C GLY A 67 18.55 18.95 24.50
N GLN A 68 19.30 17.90 24.12
CA GLN A 68 19.04 17.16 22.87
C GLN A 68 17.66 16.54 22.84
N ASN A 69 17.07 16.49 21.64
CA ASN A 69 15.70 16.04 21.43
C ASN A 69 15.63 14.83 20.51
N ALA A 70 14.76 13.88 20.85
CA ALA A 70 14.46 12.70 20.04
C ALA A 70 12.94 12.49 19.96
N TRP A 71 12.43 11.98 18.82
CA TRP A 71 11.01 11.71 18.62
C TRP A 71 10.79 10.22 18.42
N ALA A 72 10.05 9.61 19.33
CA ALA A 72 9.80 8.17 19.33
C ALA A 72 8.38 7.86 19.83
N LYS A 73 7.99 6.58 19.76
CA LYS A 73 6.76 6.08 20.36
C LYS A 73 6.74 6.34 21.89
N PRO A 74 5.56 6.49 22.53
CA PRO A 74 5.47 6.87 23.95
C PRO A 74 6.14 5.93 24.96
N ASP A 75 6.34 4.67 24.58
CA ASP A 75 6.96 3.60 25.37
C ASP A 75 8.45 3.39 25.01
N ALA A 76 9.07 4.31 24.26
CA ALA A 76 10.48 4.22 23.94
C ALA A 76 11.36 4.56 25.15
N HIS A 77 12.34 3.69 25.45
CA HIS A 77 13.40 3.96 26.40
C HIS A 77 14.63 4.46 25.64
N LEU A 78 14.96 5.75 25.80
CA LEU A 78 16.05 6.39 25.07
C LEU A 78 17.16 6.81 26.03
N VAL A 79 18.41 6.66 25.58
CA VAL A 79 19.61 7.18 26.23
C VAL A 79 20.26 8.19 25.31
N CYS A 80 20.66 9.33 25.85
CA CYS A 80 21.39 10.34 25.10
C CYS A 80 22.79 9.83 24.73
N GLY A 81 23.11 9.80 23.43
CA GLY A 81 24.39 9.29 22.95
C GLY A 81 25.61 10.05 23.49
N ASP A 82 25.48 11.35 23.71
CA ASP A 82 26.61 12.17 24.20
C ASP A 82 26.71 12.23 25.73
N CYS A 83 25.57 12.15 26.43
CA CYS A 83 25.54 12.30 27.89
C CYS A 83 25.47 10.96 28.63
N GLY A 84 25.08 9.87 27.96
CA GLY A 84 24.83 8.57 28.60
C GLY A 84 23.63 8.56 29.57
N LEU A 85 22.82 9.62 29.57
CA LEU A 85 21.67 9.76 30.48
C LEU A 85 20.37 9.31 29.80
N SER A 86 19.50 8.66 30.56
CA SER A 86 18.13 8.37 30.15
C SER A 86 17.38 9.66 29.82
N MET A 87 16.75 9.71 28.66
CA MET A 87 15.94 10.85 28.22
C MET A 87 14.53 10.71 28.78
N ASN A 88 13.94 11.83 29.19
CA ASN A 88 12.56 11.86 29.66
C ASN A 88 11.63 12.42 28.58
N THR A 89 10.34 12.12 28.68
CA THR A 89 9.34 12.78 27.84
C THR A 89 9.24 14.23 28.28
N ALA A 90 9.44 15.17 27.35
CA ALA A 90 9.20 16.57 27.64
C ALA A 90 7.69 16.75 27.86
N ALA A 91 7.29 17.34 28.99
CA ALA A 91 5.91 17.78 29.19
C ALA A 91 5.53 18.73 28.04
N ARG A 92 4.31 18.58 27.54
CA ARG A 92 3.76 19.36 26.42
C ARG A 92 3.91 20.87 26.62
#